data_AF-A0A848ZCA8-F1
#
_entry.id   AF-A0A848ZCA8-F1
#
_cell.length_a   1.000
_cell.length_b   1.000
_cell.length_c   1.000
_cell.angle_alpha   90.00
_cell.angle_beta   90.00
_cell.angle_gamma   90.00
#
_symmetry.space_group_name_H-M   'P 1'
#
loop_
_entity.id
_entity.type
_entity.pdbx_description
1 polymer ?
#
loop_
_entity_poly.entity_id
_entity_poly.type
_entity_poly.pdbx_seq_one_letter_code
_entity_poly.pdbx_strand_id
1 'polypeptide(L)' 'PNEERRRRAATLAAERGVSAHNVAMAWVLAQPFPSYALIGPRAAGEIATTLPALGLDLSADEVAWLNLETGGR' A
#
# COMPACT_ATOMS: atom_id res chain seq x y z
N PRO A 1 2.95 -0.75 16.57
CA PRO A 1 2.06 0.05 15.68
C PRO A 1 2.43 -0.07 14.20
N ASN A 2 3.59 0.44 13.75
CA ASN A 2 4.01 0.35 12.35
C ASN A 2 4.36 -1.06 11.89
N GLU A 3 4.87 -1.91 12.79
CA GLU A 3 5.11 -3.33 12.49
C GLU A 3 3.81 -4.07 12.13
N GLU A 4 2.72 -3.78 12.84
CA GLU A 4 1.41 -4.36 12.53
C GLU A 4 0.88 -3.82 11.20
N ARG A 5 1.07 -2.53 10.89
CA ARG A 5 0.76 -1.98 9.54
C ARG A 5 1.52 -2.72 8.45
N ARG A 6 2.82 -2.94 8.67
CA ARG A 6 3.69 -3.67 7.75
C ARG A 6 3.23 -5.12 7.59
N ARG A 7 2.82 -5.78 8.68
CA ARG A 7 2.26 -7.14 8.65
C ARG A 7 0.97 -7.17 7.82
N ARG A 8 0.03 -6.26 8.07
CA ARG A 8 -1.23 -6.14 7.33
C ARG A 8 -1.00 -5.87 5.84
N ALA A 9 -0.07 -4.98 5.51
CA ALA A 9 0.33 -4.72 4.13
C ALA A 9 0.96 -5.96 3.47
N ALA A 10 1.79 -6.73 4.18
CA ALA A 10 2.36 -7.97 3.67
C ALA A 10 1.29 -9.05 3.45
N THR A 11 0.29 -9.16 4.33
CA THR A 11 -0.85 -10.07 4.16
C THR A 11 -1.62 -9.74 2.87
N LEU A 12 -2.01 -8.48 2.68
CA LEU A 12 -2.70 -8.06 1.45
C LEU A 12 -1.83 -8.27 0.20
N ALA A 13 -0.55 -7.94 0.30
CA ALA A 13 0.37 -8.09 -0.81
C ALA A 13 0.47 -9.55 -1.29
N ALA A 14 0.52 -10.49 -0.36
CA ALA A 14 0.50 -11.93 -0.66
C ALA A 14 -0.80 -12.35 -1.38
N GLU A 15 -1.96 -11.85 -0.94
CA GLU A 15 -3.26 -12.13 -1.58
C GLU A 15 -3.34 -11.58 -3.02
N ARG A 16 -2.66 -10.44 -3.28
CA ARG A 16 -2.70 -9.75 -4.58
C ARG A 16 -1.52 -10.08 -5.49
N GLY A 17 -0.59 -10.92 -5.04
CA GLY A 17 0.61 -11.28 -5.82
C GLY A 17 1.57 -10.11 -6.07
N VAL A 18 1.63 -9.16 -5.13
CA VAL A 18 2.48 -7.95 -5.21
C VAL A 18 3.39 -7.86 -3.98
N SER A 19 4.23 -6.82 -3.91
CA SER A 19 5.03 -6.55 -2.71
C SER A 19 4.27 -5.68 -1.70
N ALA A 20 4.66 -5.75 -0.42
CA ALA A 20 4.12 -4.87 0.62
C ALA A 20 4.36 -3.37 0.33
N HIS A 21 5.43 -3.06 -0.40
CA HIS A 21 5.71 -1.69 -0.88
C HIS A 21 4.62 -1.21 -1.86
N ASN A 22 4.13 -2.09 -2.73
CA ASN A 22 3.04 -1.72 -3.65
C ASN A 22 1.75 -1.40 -2.89
N VAL A 23 1.42 -2.19 -1.86
CA VAL A 23 0.26 -1.91 -0.99
C VAL A 23 0.41 -0.59 -0.25
N ALA A 24 1.61 -0.30 0.27
CA ALA A 24 1.86 0.96 0.96
C ALA A 24 1.69 2.18 0.05
N MET A 25 2.18 2.11 -1.19
CA MET A 25 1.95 3.17 -2.19
C MET A 25 0.47 3.31 -2.54
N ALA A 26 -0.23 2.20 -2.81
CA ALA A 26 -1.65 2.22 -3.11
C ALA A 26 -2.47 2.84 -1.97
N TRP A 27 -2.12 2.55 -0.71
CA TRP A 27 -2.75 3.17 0.44
C TRP A 27 -2.58 4.69 0.48
N VAL A 28 -1.40 5.22 0.09
CA VAL A 28 -1.19 6.66 -0.04
C VAL A 28 -2.10 7.25 -1.12
N LEU A 29 -2.27 6.58 -2.26
CA LEU A 29 -3.12 7.05 -3.36
C LEU A 29 -4.63 6.91 -3.07
N ALA A 30 -5.01 6.00 -2.17
CA ALA A 30 -6.40 5.75 -1.80
C ALA A 30 -6.93 6.71 -0.70
N GLN A 31 -6.18 7.74 -0.33
CA GLN A 31 -6.61 8.69 0.69
C GLN A 31 -7.80 9.55 0.21
N PRO A 32 -8.72 9.95 1.10
CA PRO A 32 -9.92 10.70 0.73
C PRO A 32 -9.65 12.16 0.33
N PHE A 33 -8.40 12.61 0.45
CA PHE A 33 -7.93 13.93 0.06
C PHE A 33 -6.86 13.80 -1.03
N PRO A 34 -6.64 14.85 -1.86
CA PRO A 34 -5.62 14.81 -2.90
C PRO A 34 -4.24 14.48 -2.31
N SER A 35 -3.76 13.28 -2.60
CA SER A 35 -2.48 12.76 -2.12
C SER A 35 -1.59 12.39 -3.32
N TYR A 36 -0.28 12.49 -3.12
CA TYR A 36 0.71 12.13 -4.13
C TYR A 36 1.76 11.24 -3.48
N ALA A 37 2.03 10.08 -4.08
CA ALA A 37 3.10 9.21 -3.65
C ALA A 37 4.44 9.71 -4.24
N LEU A 38 5.25 10.37 -3.41
CA LEU A 38 6.61 10.75 -3.79
C LEU A 38 7.56 9.56 -3.60
N ILE A 39 8.20 9.13 -4.68
CA ILE A 39 9.11 7.99 -4.69
C ILE A 39 10.53 8.51 -4.93
N GLY A 40 11.48 8.14 -4.06
CA GLY A 40 12.89 8.47 -4.17
C GLY A 40 13.75 7.25 -4.52
N PRO A 41 13.69 6.74 -5.76
CA PRO A 41 14.46 5.58 -6.18
C PRO A 41 15.96 5.92 -6.26
N ARG A 42 16.83 4.99 -5.84
CA ARG A 42 18.29 5.09 -6.00
C ARG A 42 18.77 4.63 -7.38
N ALA A 43 17.96 3.85 -8.08
CA ALA A 43 18.21 3.40 -9.44
C ALA A 43 16.91 3.37 -10.26
N ALA A 44 17.00 3.59 -11.57
CA ALA A 44 15.83 3.62 -12.47
C ALA A 44 14.97 2.35 -12.38
N GLY A 45 15.58 1.19 -12.14
CA GLY A 45 14.87 -0.08 -11.98
C GLY A 45 13.93 -0.14 -10.75
N GLU A 46 14.19 0.65 -9.70
CA GLU A 46 13.34 0.68 -8.50
C GLU A 46 11.99 1.39 -8.76
N ILE A 47 11.91 2.23 -9.80
CA ILE A 47 10.61 2.81 -10.22
C ILE A 47 9.71 1.68 -10.73
N ALA A 48 10.25 0.79 -11.56
CA ALA A 48 9.49 -0.29 -12.18
C ALA A 48 8.87 -1.24 -11.14
N THR A 49 9.56 -1.49 -10.02
CA THR A 49 9.02 -2.32 -8.93
C THR A 49 7.91 -1.63 -8.14
N THR A 50 7.76 -0.31 -8.28
CA THR A 50 6.72 0.48 -7.62
C THR A 50 5.43 0.58 -8.44
N LEU A 51 5.54 0.58 -9.77
CA LEU A 51 4.42 0.71 -10.71
C LEU A 51 3.24 -0.26 -10.49
N PRO A 52 3.41 -1.53 -10.06
CA PRO A 52 2.29 -2.43 -9.80
C PRO A 52 1.26 -1.89 -8.81
N ALA A 53 1.65 -0.95 -7.94
CA ALA A 53 0.73 -0.30 -7.01
C ALA A 53 -0.39 0.49 -7.70
N LEU A 54 -0.15 1.00 -8.91
CA LEU A 54 -1.13 1.79 -9.67
C LEU A 54 -2.33 0.96 -10.14
N GLY A 55 -2.19 -0.37 -10.16
CA GLY A 55 -3.27 -1.30 -10.48
C GLY A 55 -3.97 -1.88 -9.23
N LEU A 56 -3.62 -1.41 -8.03
CA LEU A 56 -4.24 -1.85 -6.79
C LEU A 56 -5.35 -0.88 -6.37
N ASP A 57 -6.59 -1.30 -6.49
CA ASP A 57 -7.72 -0.61 -5.87
C ASP A 57 -7.93 -1.14 -4.45
N LEU A 58 -7.85 -0.24 -3.47
CA LEU A 58 -8.13 -0.54 -2.06
C LEU A 58 -9.51 -0.02 -1.69
N SER A 59 -10.32 -0.87 -1.05
CA SER A 59 -11.60 -0.42 -0.50
C SER A 59 -11.38 0.49 0.72
N ALA A 60 -12.41 1.27 1.08
CA ALA A 60 -12.37 2.09 2.30
C ALA A 60 -12.09 1.24 3.56
N ASP A 61 -12.65 0.04 3.63
CA ASP A 61 -12.42 -0.89 4.75
C ASP A 61 -10.98 -1.41 4.78
N GLU A 62 -10.39 -1.68 3.61
CA GLU A 62 -8.98 -2.08 3.51
C GLU A 62 -8.05 -0.94 3.91
N VAL A 63 -8.37 0.30 3.53
CA VAL A 63 -7.62 1.50 3.93
C VAL A 63 -7.67 1.70 5.45
N ALA A 64 -8.86 1.62 6.05
CA ALA A 64 -9.06 1.73 7.50
C ALA A 64 -8.37 0.58 8.26
N TRP A 65 -8.45 -0.64 7.73
CA TRP A 65 -7.80 -1.81 8.30
C TRP A 65 -6.28 -1.70 8.24
N LEU A 66 -5.69 -1.26 7.13
CA LEU A 66 -4.26 -0.94 7.04
C LEU A 66 -3.89 0.16 8.05
N ASN A 67 -4.82 1.11 8.29
CA ASN A 67 -4.64 2.16 9.28
C ASN A 67 -4.97 1.75 10.74
N LEU A 68 -5.17 0.47 11.04
CA LEU A 68 -5.47 -0.06 12.38
C LEU A 68 -6.73 0.55 13.03
N GLU A 69 -7.59 1.16 12.24
CA GLU A 69 -8.87 1.73 12.70
C GLU A 69 -9.91 0.62 12.92
N THR A 70 -9.76 -0.50 12.22
CA THR A 70 -10.62 -1.67 12.33
C THR A 70 -9.81 -2.92 12.72
N GLY A 71 -10.46 -3.82 13.47
CA GLY A 71 -9.86 -5.07 13.96
C GLY A 71 -9.87 -6.23 12.96
N GLY A 72 -10.71 -6.14 11.92
CA GLY A 72 -10.92 -7.17 10.91
C GLY A 72 -11.20 -6.55 9.55
N ARG A 73 -11.12 -7.40 8.52
CA ARG A 73 -11.24 -7.06 7.11
C ARG A 73 -12.48 -7.69 6.52
#